data_AF-A0AAU6HMZ2-F1
#
_entry.id   AF-A0AAU6HMZ2-F1
#
_cell.length_a   1.000
_cell.length_b   1.000
_cell.length_c   1.000
_cell.angle_alpha   90.00
_cell.angle_beta   90.00
_cell.angle_gamma   90.00
#
_symmetry.space_group_name_H-M   'P 1'
#
loop_
_entity.id
_entity.type
_entity.pdbx_description
1 polymer ?
#
loop_
_entity_poly.entity_id
_entity_poly.type
_entity_poly.pdbx_seq_one_letter_code
_entity_poly.pdbx_strand_id
1 'polypeptide(L)'
;MPHHAATVPGATWWARWAGALLCLAVAAIHVVDQGGITATRDPHYIGVAYHVLEIAAVVAAVLLLIGLVRPGWLLAALVAVGPLLGYILSRGPGLPYFSDDVGNWTEPLGLVSLAVEGALLLLSVPLFVRSLRRRTS
;
A
#
# COMPACT_ATOMS: atom_id res chain seq x y z
N MET A 1 5.04 46.99 3.52
CA MET A 1 5.52 45.85 2.72
C MET A 1 5.41 44.59 3.58
N PRO A 2 4.25 43.91 3.64
CA PRO A 2 4.15 42.68 4.42
C PRO A 2 4.78 41.54 3.61
N HIS A 3 5.77 40.87 4.21
CA HIS A 3 6.28 39.60 3.69
C HIS A 3 5.18 38.54 3.83
N HIS A 4 4.57 38.16 2.71
CA HIS A 4 3.81 36.93 2.61
C HIS A 4 4.76 35.76 2.85
N ALA A 5 4.85 35.32 4.11
CA ALA A 5 5.40 34.03 4.46
C ALA A 5 4.49 32.97 3.83
N ALA A 6 4.87 32.50 2.64
CA ALA A 6 4.25 31.37 1.99
C ALA A 6 4.49 30.14 2.87
N THR A 7 3.55 29.86 3.77
CA THR A 7 3.53 28.61 4.51
C THR A 7 3.40 27.49 3.49
N VAL A 8 4.47 26.73 3.28
CA VAL A 8 4.34 25.43 2.62
C VAL A 8 3.30 24.67 3.46
N PRO A 9 2.12 24.29 2.91
CA PRO A 9 0.99 23.97 3.76
C PRO A 9 1.32 22.73 4.60
N GLY A 10 1.26 22.88 5.93
CA GLY A 10 1.47 21.78 6.88
C GLY A 10 0.70 20.51 6.52
N ALA A 11 -0.45 20.65 5.85
CA ALA A 11 -1.25 19.53 5.36
C ALA A 11 -0.50 18.55 4.43
N THR A 12 0.53 19.00 3.69
CA THR A 12 1.21 18.15 2.69
C THR A 12 2.23 17.18 3.30
N TRP A 13 2.87 17.53 4.41
CA TRP A 13 3.84 16.65 5.06
C TRP A 13 3.12 15.58 5.89
N TRP A 14 2.07 15.96 6.63
CA TRP A 14 1.23 15.00 7.35
C TRP A 14 0.67 13.90 6.46
N ALA A 15 0.17 14.26 5.27
CA ALA A 15 -0.30 13.28 4.30
C ALA A 15 0.81 12.30 3.88
N ARG A 16 2.02 12.80 3.60
CA ARG A 16 3.18 11.97 3.21
C ARG A 16 3.57 11.00 4.33
N TRP A 17 3.59 11.47 5.58
CA TRP A 17 3.86 10.61 6.73
C TRP A 17 2.77 9.57 6.95
N ALA A 18 1.49 9.96 6.85
CA ALA A 18 0.37 9.02 6.94
C ALA A 18 0.45 7.95 5.84
N GLY A 19 0.71 8.35 4.59
CA GLY A 19 0.89 7.42 3.48
C GLY A 19 2.09 6.49 3.68
N ALA A 20 3.21 7.00 4.18
CA ALA A 20 4.39 6.19 4.49
C ALA A 20 4.11 5.17 5.61
N LEU A 21 3.46 5.59 6.69
CA LEU A 21 3.08 4.72 7.81
C LEU A 21 2.11 3.62 7.34
N LEU A 22 1.12 3.96 6.51
CA LEU A 22 0.19 2.99 5.94
C LEU A 22 0.91 1.99 5.02
N CYS A 23 1.85 2.44 4.17
CA CYS A 23 2.66 1.52 3.36
C CYS A 23 3.48 0.56 4.25
N LEU A 24 4.12 1.07 5.29
CA LEU A 24 4.88 0.22 6.22
C LEU A 24 3.98 -0.75 6.99
N ALA A 25 2.75 -0.35 7.32
CA ALA A 25 1.76 -1.24 7.91
C ALA A 25 1.36 -2.37 6.95
N VAL A 26 1.14 -2.07 5.66
CA VAL A 26 0.91 -3.11 4.63
C VAL A 26 2.08 -4.09 4.59
N ALA A 27 3.32 -3.60 4.54
CA ALA A 27 4.51 -4.45 4.53
C ALA A 27 4.57 -5.34 5.78
N ALA A 28 4.36 -4.77 6.97
CA ALA A 28 4.41 -5.51 8.22
C ALA A 28 3.33 -6.60 8.30
N ILE A 29 2.10 -6.30 7.87
CA ILE A 29 0.99 -7.27 7.84
C ILE A 29 1.33 -8.44 6.93
N HIS A 30 1.85 -8.18 5.73
CA HIS A 30 2.17 -9.23 4.77
C HIS A 30 3.38 -10.05 5.19
N VAL A 31 4.37 -9.45 5.83
CA VAL A 31 5.49 -10.17 6.45
C VAL A 31 4.97 -11.14 7.52
N VAL A 32 4.04 -10.70 8.37
CA VAL A 32 3.43 -11.56 9.40
C VAL A 32 2.61 -12.68 8.74
N ASP A 33 1.79 -12.35 7.76
CA ASP A 33 0.88 -13.28 7.08
C ASP A 33 1.62 -14.37 6.27
N GLN A 34 2.80 -14.06 5.72
CA GLN A 34 3.64 -15.08 5.08
C GLN A 34 4.44 -15.97 6.06
N GLY A 35 4.47 -15.63 7.36
CA GLY A 35 5.22 -16.35 8.38
C GLY A 35 6.59 -15.75 8.75
N GLY A 36 6.86 -14.50 8.36
CA GLY A 36 8.06 -13.75 8.72
C GLY A 36 8.97 -13.41 7.53
N ILE A 37 9.99 -12.58 7.77
CA ILE A 37 10.87 -12.02 6.73
C ILE A 37 11.70 -13.07 5.98
N THR A 38 11.93 -14.24 6.60
CA THR A 38 12.70 -15.34 6.02
C THR A 38 11.81 -16.47 5.49
N ALA A 39 10.50 -16.36 5.66
CA ALA A 39 9.56 -17.32 5.13
C ALA A 39 9.25 -16.99 3.67
N THR A 40 8.80 -17.99 2.92
CA THR A 40 8.27 -17.80 1.57
C THR A 40 7.06 -18.71 1.45
N ARG A 41 5.89 -18.14 1.16
CA ARG A 41 4.63 -18.88 1.10
C ARG A 41 4.59 -19.83 -0.09
N ASP A 42 4.03 -21.01 0.12
CA ASP A 42 3.71 -21.98 -0.95
C ASP A 42 2.24 -21.75 -1.42
N PRO A 43 1.96 -21.77 -2.73
CA PRO A 43 2.86 -22.00 -3.85
C PRO A 43 3.86 -20.86 -4.07
N HIS A 44 5.07 -21.18 -4.52
CA HIS A 44 6.20 -20.25 -4.63
C HIS A 44 5.86 -18.89 -5.30
N TYR A 45 4.99 -18.87 -6.31
CA TYR A 45 4.61 -17.62 -6.98
C TYR A 45 3.83 -16.66 -6.05
N ILE A 46 3.08 -17.19 -5.08
CA ILE A 46 2.42 -16.40 -4.04
C ILE A 46 3.48 -15.81 -3.12
N GLY A 47 4.44 -16.61 -2.64
CA GLY A 47 5.56 -16.11 -1.85
C GLY A 47 6.34 -14.98 -2.55
N VAL A 48 6.61 -15.10 -3.85
CA VAL A 48 7.21 -14.02 -4.65
C VAL A 48 6.34 -12.76 -4.66
N ALA A 49 5.02 -12.91 -4.82
CA ALA A 49 4.10 -11.77 -4.81
C ALA A 49 4.10 -11.03 -3.46
N TYR A 50 4.18 -11.76 -2.34
CA TYR A 50 4.35 -11.17 -1.00
C TYR A 50 5.63 -10.36 -0.89
N HIS A 51 6.79 -10.94 -1.26
CA HIS A 51 8.07 -10.22 -1.20
C HIS A 51 8.08 -8.97 -2.10
N VAL A 52 7.53 -9.06 -3.31
CA VAL A 52 7.42 -7.91 -4.22
C VAL A 52 6.58 -6.81 -3.59
N LEU A 53 5.43 -7.15 -3.00
CA LEU A 53 4.56 -6.20 -2.32
C LEU A 53 5.26 -5.52 -1.14
N GLU A 54 5.92 -6.30 -0.28
CA GLU A 54 6.62 -5.81 0.91
C GLU A 54 7.71 -4.80 0.53
N ILE A 55 8.54 -5.16 -0.45
CA ILE A 55 9.59 -4.28 -0.97
C ILE A 55 8.96 -3.03 -1.61
N ALA A 56 7.92 -3.19 -2.42
CA ALA A 56 7.23 -2.07 -3.07
C ALA A 56 6.62 -1.10 -2.04
N ALA A 57 6.07 -1.62 -0.96
CA ALA A 57 5.50 -0.83 0.13
C ALA A 57 6.58 -0.02 0.88
N VAL A 58 7.73 -0.64 1.18
CA VAL A 58 8.88 0.08 1.77
C VAL A 58 9.40 1.15 0.81
N VAL A 59 9.54 0.83 -0.48
CA VAL A 59 9.97 1.79 -1.50
C VAL A 59 8.96 2.95 -1.60
N ALA A 60 7.65 2.68 -1.59
CA ALA A 60 6.62 3.72 -1.62
C ALA A 60 6.76 4.67 -0.41
N ALA A 61 6.96 4.12 0.79
CA ALA A 61 7.20 4.90 1.99
C ALA A 61 8.43 5.81 1.84
N VAL A 62 9.56 5.26 1.38
CA VAL A 62 10.80 6.02 1.15
C VAL A 62 10.56 7.14 0.15
N LEU A 63 9.95 6.86 -1.01
CA LEU A 63 9.64 7.86 -2.05
C LEU A 63 8.80 9.02 -1.49
N LEU A 64 7.78 8.70 -0.68
CA LEU A 64 6.94 9.70 -0.02
C LEU A 64 7.75 10.55 0.98
N LEU A 65 8.61 9.94 1.78
CA LEU A 65 9.42 10.63 2.79
C LEU A 65 10.52 11.52 2.19
N ILE A 66 11.15 11.11 1.09
CA ILE A 66 12.18 11.92 0.40
C ILE A 66 11.61 12.96 -0.56
N GLY A 67 10.28 13.00 -0.74
CA GLY A 67 9.60 14.06 -1.50
C GLY A 67 9.38 13.75 -2.98
N LEU A 68 9.66 12.52 -3.41
CA LEU A 68 9.28 12.01 -4.73
C LEU A 68 7.79 11.63 -4.74
N VAL A 69 6.93 12.64 -4.53
CA VAL A 69 5.50 12.46 -4.24
C VAL A 69 4.72 11.83 -5.39
N ARG A 70 5.05 12.11 -6.66
CA ARG A 70 4.34 11.52 -7.81
C ARG A 70 4.52 10.00 -7.88
N PRO A 71 5.76 9.47 -8.02
CA PRO A 71 5.97 8.03 -8.03
C PRO A 71 5.62 7.40 -6.68
N GLY A 72 5.81 8.10 -5.55
CA GLY A 72 5.41 7.60 -4.23
C GLY A 72 3.90 7.36 -4.11
N TRP A 73 3.06 8.32 -4.53
CA TRP A 73 1.60 8.14 -4.49
C TRP A 73 1.09 7.11 -5.50
N LEU A 74 1.71 7.02 -6.68
CA LEU A 74 1.38 5.98 -7.65
C LEU A 74 1.68 4.59 -7.06
N LEU A 75 2.88 4.40 -6.52
CA LEU A 75 3.29 3.10 -5.97
C LEU A 75 2.46 2.74 -4.74
N ALA A 76 2.15 3.69 -3.86
CA ALA A 76 1.26 3.48 -2.72
C ALA A 76 -0.15 3.02 -3.15
N ALA A 77 -0.69 3.58 -4.23
CA ALA A 77 -1.98 3.14 -4.77
C ALA A 77 -1.91 1.69 -5.30
N LEU A 78 -0.83 1.32 -5.99
CA LEU A 78 -0.61 -0.05 -6.46
C LEU A 78 -0.43 -1.04 -5.30
N VAL A 79 0.31 -0.65 -4.26
CA VAL A 79 0.51 -1.41 -3.02
C VAL A 79 -0.81 -1.63 -2.28
N ALA A 80 -1.77 -0.70 -2.36
CA ALA A 80 -3.10 -0.88 -1.79
C ALA A 80 -3.99 -1.79 -2.66
N VAL A 81 -3.96 -1.64 -3.98
CA VAL A 81 -4.82 -2.42 -4.89
C VAL A 81 -4.42 -3.89 -4.96
N GLY A 82 -3.12 -4.20 -4.96
CA GLY A 82 -2.62 -5.56 -5.13
C GLY A 82 -3.21 -6.54 -4.10
N PRO A 83 -3.07 -6.29 -2.80
CA PRO A 83 -3.62 -7.14 -1.75
C PRO A 83 -5.15 -7.19 -1.72
N LEU A 84 -5.86 -6.09 -1.99
CA LEU A 84 -7.32 -6.10 -2.11
C LEU A 84 -7.79 -7.10 -3.18
N LEU A 85 -7.12 -7.09 -4.34
CA LEU A 85 -7.38 -8.07 -5.40
C LEU A 85 -6.98 -9.47 -4.97
N GLY A 86 -5.82 -9.63 -4.34
CA GLY A 86 -5.36 -10.90 -3.78
C GLY A 86 -6.38 -11.50 -2.81
N TYR A 87 -6.94 -10.69 -1.92
CA TYR A 87 -7.95 -11.07 -0.94
C TYR A 87 -9.22 -11.59 -1.61
N ILE A 88 -9.75 -10.84 -2.59
CA ILE A 88 -10.97 -11.20 -3.31
C ILE A 88 -10.74 -12.49 -4.13
N LEU A 89 -9.60 -12.60 -4.81
CA LEU A 89 -9.31 -13.74 -5.67
C LEU A 89 -9.02 -15.00 -4.85
N SER A 90 -8.25 -14.93 -3.77
CA SER A 90 -7.95 -16.10 -2.94
C SER A 90 -9.16 -16.63 -2.19
N ARG A 91 -10.08 -15.74 -1.77
CA ARG A 91 -11.27 -16.11 -0.97
C ARG A 91 -12.53 -16.33 -1.80
N GLY A 92 -12.57 -15.85 -3.03
CA GLY A 92 -13.66 -16.05 -3.98
C GLY A 92 -13.43 -17.28 -4.85
N PRO A 93 -12.91 -17.12 -6.09
CA PRO A 93 -12.66 -18.24 -6.99
C PRO A 93 -11.49 -19.15 -6.57
N GLY A 94 -10.61 -18.67 -5.70
CA GLY A 94 -9.30 -19.29 -5.46
C GLY A 94 -8.28 -18.91 -6.53
N LEU A 95 -7.01 -19.22 -6.27
CA LEU A 95 -5.89 -19.04 -7.20
C LEU A 95 -5.29 -20.40 -7.58
N PRO A 96 -4.57 -20.51 -8.72
CA PRO A 96 -3.95 -21.77 -9.12
C PRO A 96 -3.04 -22.34 -8.02
N TYR A 97 -3.31 -23.57 -7.57
CA TYR A 97 -2.56 -24.21 -6.48
C TYR A 97 -2.60 -23.44 -5.14
N PHE A 98 -3.56 -22.52 -4.96
CA PHE A 98 -3.75 -21.72 -3.75
C PHE A 98 -5.24 -21.47 -3.52
N SER A 99 -5.91 -22.44 -2.89
CA SER A 99 -7.36 -22.43 -2.67
C SER A 99 -7.76 -22.64 -1.20
N ASP A 100 -6.79 -22.71 -0.30
CA ASP A 100 -7.04 -23.04 1.11
C ASP A 100 -7.85 -21.96 1.84
N ASP A 101 -7.80 -20.73 1.33
CA ASP A 101 -8.50 -19.56 1.88
C ASP A 101 -9.90 -19.33 1.27
N VAL A 102 -10.38 -20.19 0.35
CA VAL A 102 -11.69 -20.02 -0.28
C VAL A 102 -12.80 -20.02 0.77
N GLY A 103 -13.63 -18.97 0.77
CA GLY A 103 -14.69 -18.78 1.75
C GLY A 103 -14.25 -18.16 3.09
N ASN A 104 -12.94 -18.03 3.36
CA ASN A 104 -12.41 -17.44 4.61
C ASN A 104 -12.43 -15.90 4.58
N TRP A 105 -13.62 -15.31 4.42
CA TRP A 105 -13.83 -13.86 4.29
C TRP A 105 -13.67 -13.07 5.60
N THR A 106 -13.59 -13.74 6.74
CA THR A 106 -13.56 -13.11 8.07
C THR A 106 -12.26 -13.37 8.82
N GLU A 107 -11.23 -13.84 8.11
CA GLU A 107 -9.89 -14.01 8.68
C GLU A 107 -9.42 -12.70 9.35
N PRO A 108 -9.18 -12.68 10.68
CA PRO A 108 -8.90 -11.45 11.41
C PRO A 108 -7.75 -10.63 10.83
N LEU A 109 -6.62 -11.27 10.48
CA LEU A 109 -5.47 -10.56 9.90
C LEU A 109 -5.81 -9.99 8.52
N GLY A 110 -6.57 -10.73 7.73
CA GLY A 110 -7.07 -10.29 6.43
C GLY A 110 -7.98 -9.06 6.52
N LEU A 111 -8.89 -9.01 7.50
CA LEU A 111 -9.74 -7.85 7.74
C LEU A 111 -8.95 -6.60 8.17
N VAL A 112 -7.91 -6.79 8.99
CA VAL A 112 -6.99 -5.71 9.35
C VAL A 112 -6.25 -5.20 8.11
N SER A 113 -5.77 -6.10 7.25
CA SER A 113 -5.12 -5.77 5.98
C SER A 113 -6.04 -4.93 5.09
N LEU A 114 -7.28 -5.37 4.88
CA LEU A 114 -8.29 -4.66 4.10
C LEU A 114 -8.53 -3.22 4.61
N ALA A 115 -8.57 -3.03 5.93
CA ALA A 115 -8.76 -1.71 6.52
C ALA A 115 -7.57 -0.77 6.24
N VAL A 116 -6.34 -1.29 6.38
CA VAL A 116 -5.11 -0.54 6.12
C VAL A 116 -4.97 -0.20 4.63
N GLU A 117 -5.19 -1.18 3.75
CA GLU A 117 -5.14 -1.00 2.30
C GLU A 117 -6.23 -0.07 1.82
N GLY A 118 -7.46 -0.20 2.34
CA GLY A 118 -8.57 0.70 2.03
C GLY A 118 -8.25 2.14 2.41
N ALA A 119 -7.70 2.37 3.60
CA ALA A 119 -7.25 3.70 4.02
C ALA A 119 -6.12 4.24 3.12
N LEU A 120 -5.14 3.39 2.77
CA LEU A 120 -4.05 3.76 1.88
C LEU A 120 -4.56 4.11 0.48
N LEU A 121 -5.52 3.36 -0.05
CA LEU A 121 -6.12 3.60 -1.35
C LEU A 121 -6.88 4.93 -1.39
N LEU A 122 -7.72 5.16 -0.38
CA LEU A 122 -8.50 6.39 -0.24
C LEU A 122 -7.61 7.64 -0.10
N LEU A 123 -6.44 7.50 0.52
CA LEU A 123 -5.46 8.58 0.64
C LEU A 123 -4.63 8.78 -0.65
N SER A 124 -4.13 7.70 -1.22
CA SER A 124 -3.13 7.74 -2.31
C SER A 124 -3.72 8.17 -3.64
N VAL A 125 -4.90 7.68 -4.01
CA VAL A 125 -5.51 7.97 -5.32
C VAL A 125 -5.78 9.46 -5.53
N PRO A 126 -6.46 10.19 -4.62
CA PRO A 126 -6.70 11.62 -4.80
C PRO A 126 -5.41 12.44 -4.85
N LEU A 127 -4.41 12.07 -4.04
CA LEU A 127 -3.12 12.77 -3.99
C LEU A 127 -2.28 12.52 -5.24
N PHE A 128 -2.31 11.31 -5.78
CA PHE A 128 -1.73 11.00 -7.09
C PHE A 128 -2.39 11.85 -8.19
N VAL A 129 -3.73 11.85 -8.27
CA VAL A 129 -4.47 12.63 -9.28
C VAL A 129 -4.16 14.13 -9.17
N ARG A 130 -4.12 14.68 -7.96
CA ARG A 130 -3.73 16.08 -7.72
C ARG A 130 -2.30 16.37 -8.18
N SER A 131 -1.39 15.42 -8.02
CA SER A 131 0.01 15.56 -8.42
C SER A 131 0.18 15.62 -9.95
N LEU A 132 -0.70 14.96 -10.72
CA LEU A 132 -0.75 15.04 -12.18
C LEU A 132 -1.18 16.42 -12.66
N ARG A 133 -2.25 16.97 -12.08
CA ARG A 133 -2.80 18.30 -12.44
C ARG A 133 -1.82 19.45 -12.24
N ARG A 134 -0.90 19.32 -11.28
CA ARG A 134 0.18 20.31 -11.04
C ARG A 134 1.30 20.30 -12.09
N ARG A 135 1.31 19.36 -13.04
CA ARG A 135 2.32 19.28 -14.10
C ARG A 135 1.88 20.03 -15.37
N THR A 136 0.59 20.27 -15.50
CA THR A 136 -0.07 20.80 -16.70
C THR A 136 -0.45 22.28 -16.57
N SER A 137 -0.05 22.93 -15.47
CA SER A 137 -0.20 24.37 -15.20
C SER A 137 1.18 24.96 -15.02
#